data_AF-A0A813GPT4-F1
#
_entry.id   AF-A0A813GPT4-F1
#
_cell.length_a   1.000
_cell.length_b   1.000
_cell.length_c   1.000
_cell.angle_alpha   90.00
_cell.angle_beta   90.00
_cell.angle_gamma   90.00
#
_symmetry.space_group_name_H-M   'P 1'
#
loop_
_entity.id
_entity.type
_entity.pdbx_description
1 polymer ?
#
loop_
_entity_poly.entity_id
_entity_poly.type
_entity_poly.pdbx_seq_one_letter_code
_entity_poly.pdbx_strand_id
1 'polypeptide(L)'
;MCGLIFAVAGDEALAFERHRQRIAAVGGISAATAQLLAELYPDAARFCQALLSNPSAPEPVGRAMSMAKQGSRAAARRLVAAFLDGDALGWDDLVDRAATVKGLTRDSASSLVSSFKGSTDKLQEALQQDVASQETHGPRTGLRRPQAEQLLQLLVETKQKDKKNNNTQTNNNNINKYCY
;
A
#
# COMPACT_ATOMS: atom_id res chain seq x y z
N MET A 1 29.50 -29.13 29.88
CA MET A 1 28.44 -28.11 29.76
C MET A 1 28.21 -27.80 28.28
N CYS A 2 27.28 -28.50 27.61
CA CYS A 2 26.91 -28.26 26.20
C CYS A 2 25.39 -28.25 26.02
N GLY A 3 24.66 -27.56 26.90
CA GLY A 3 23.18 -27.59 26.94
C GLY A 3 22.47 -26.36 26.37
N LEU A 4 23.20 -25.36 25.86
CA LEU A 4 22.62 -24.04 25.53
C LEU A 4 22.60 -23.69 24.03
N ILE A 5 23.16 -24.53 23.14
CA ILE A 5 23.27 -24.22 21.71
C ILE A 5 22.11 -24.80 20.88
N PHE A 6 21.40 -25.83 21.38
CA PHE A 6 20.28 -26.45 20.66
C PHE A 6 18.94 -25.70 20.81
N ALA A 7 18.74 -24.95 21.89
CA ALA A 7 17.47 -24.24 22.12
C ALA A 7 17.32 -23.00 21.21
N VAL A 8 18.41 -22.25 20.99
CA VAL A 8 18.41 -21.04 20.15
C VAL A 8 18.13 -21.37 18.68
N ALA A 9 18.69 -22.48 18.18
CA ALA A 9 18.41 -22.96 16.83
C ALA A 9 16.94 -23.39 16.65
N GLY A 10 16.30 -23.88 17.73
CA GLY A 10 14.89 -24.27 17.71
C GLY A 10 13.93 -23.08 17.61
N ASP A 11 14.21 -22.01 18.35
CA ASP A 11 13.36 -20.81 18.36
C ASP A 11 13.46 -20.03 17.04
N GLU A 12 14.66 -19.89 16.48
CA GLU A 12 14.85 -19.23 15.18
C GLU A 12 14.22 -20.02 14.03
N ALA A 13 14.36 -21.35 14.03
CA ALA A 13 13.72 -22.21 13.03
C ALA A 13 12.18 -22.15 13.12
N LEU A 14 11.64 -22.09 14.35
CA LEU A 14 10.20 -21.94 14.56
C LEU A 14 9.69 -20.56 14.12
N ALA A 15 10.45 -19.49 14.37
CA ALA A 15 10.11 -18.14 13.94
C ALA A 15 10.10 -18.03 12.40
N PHE A 16 11.11 -18.60 11.74
CA PHE A 16 11.16 -18.70 10.28
C PHE A 16 9.95 -19.45 9.72
N GLU A 17 9.63 -20.62 10.28
CA GLU A 17 8.51 -21.44 9.81
C GLU A 17 7.16 -20.72 10.01
N ARG A 18 6.96 -20.02 11.14
CA ARG A 18 5.79 -19.16 11.36
C ARG A 18 5.72 -18.02 10.35
N HIS A 19 6.84 -17.39 10.04
CA HIS A 19 6.90 -16.31 9.04
C HIS A 19 6.51 -16.82 7.65
N ARG A 20 7.09 -17.95 7.24
CA ARG A 20 6.75 -18.63 5.98
C ARG A 20 5.28 -19.01 5.90
N GLN A 21 4.72 -19.59 6.97
CA GLN A 21 3.29 -19.94 7.05
C GLN A 21 2.39 -18.71 6.94
N ARG A 22 2.76 -17.59 7.58
CA ARG A 22 2.04 -16.32 7.45
C ARG A 22 2.02 -15.81 6.00
N ILE A 23 3.12 -15.92 5.27
CA ILE A 23 3.17 -15.57 3.84
C ILE A 23 2.29 -16.53 3.02
N ALA A 24 2.38 -17.84 3.28
CA ALA A 24 1.61 -18.86 2.56
C ALA A 24 0.10 -18.76 2.78
N ALA A 25 -0.32 -18.23 3.93
CA ALA A 25 -1.74 -17.99 4.24
C ALA A 25 -2.36 -16.86 3.38
N VAL A 26 -1.55 -16.06 2.70
CA VAL A 26 -2.03 -14.99 1.82
C VAL A 26 -2.60 -15.59 0.54
N GLY A 27 -3.91 -15.44 0.34
CA GLY A 27 -4.60 -15.97 -0.83
C GLY A 27 -3.99 -15.50 -2.16
N GLY A 28 -3.59 -16.45 -3.00
CA GLY A 28 -2.92 -16.21 -4.28
C GLY A 28 -1.39 -16.27 -4.23
N ILE A 29 -0.80 -16.62 -3.08
CA ILE A 29 0.63 -16.91 -2.93
C ILE A 29 0.83 -18.43 -2.90
N SER A 30 1.71 -18.95 -3.76
CA SER A 30 2.04 -20.37 -3.76
C SER A 30 2.99 -20.73 -2.61
N ALA A 31 3.01 -22.00 -2.19
CA ALA A 31 3.97 -22.48 -1.18
C ALA A 31 5.44 -22.23 -1.59
N ALA A 32 5.75 -22.39 -2.89
CA ALA A 32 7.08 -22.12 -3.43
C ALA A 32 7.44 -20.62 -3.35
N THR A 33 6.48 -19.73 -3.68
CA THR A 33 6.67 -18.28 -3.53
C THR A 33 6.83 -17.89 -2.07
N ALA A 34 6.04 -18.49 -1.16
CA ALA A 34 6.15 -18.24 0.27
C ALA A 34 7.51 -18.67 0.83
N GLN A 35 8.02 -19.84 0.41
CA GLN A 35 9.36 -20.31 0.74
C GLN A 35 10.42 -19.31 0.25
N LEU A 36 10.37 -18.94 -1.04
CA LEU A 36 11.32 -17.99 -1.64
C LEU A 36 11.34 -16.65 -0.88
N LEU A 37 10.16 -16.10 -0.57
CA LEU A 37 10.06 -14.84 0.15
C LEU A 37 10.59 -14.95 1.59
N ALA A 38 10.30 -16.05 2.29
CA ALA A 38 10.82 -16.28 3.64
C ALA A 38 12.35 -16.45 3.63
N GLU A 39 12.93 -17.11 2.62
CA GLU A 39 14.39 -17.25 2.50
C GLU A 39 15.07 -15.90 2.24
N LEU A 40 14.49 -15.07 1.37
CA LEU A 40 15.02 -13.73 1.05
C LEU A 40 14.82 -12.73 2.20
N TYR A 41 13.74 -12.90 2.95
CA TYR A 41 13.35 -12.04 4.07
C TYR A 41 13.01 -12.93 5.27
N PRO A 42 14.02 -13.33 6.08
CA PRO A 42 13.87 -14.37 7.12
C PRO A 42 12.84 -14.09 8.21
N ASP A 43 12.46 -12.82 8.38
CA ASP A 43 11.56 -12.38 9.41
C ASP A 43 10.61 -11.29 8.90
N ALA A 44 9.51 -11.11 9.64
CA ALA A 44 8.48 -10.15 9.28
C ALA A 44 8.99 -8.70 9.24
N ALA A 45 9.95 -8.33 10.10
CA ALA A 45 10.44 -6.95 10.15
C ALA A 45 11.25 -6.61 8.88
N ARG A 46 12.15 -7.51 8.45
CA ARG A 46 12.87 -7.38 7.18
C ARG A 46 11.93 -7.38 5.98
N PHE A 47 10.89 -8.22 6.01
CA PHE A 47 9.89 -8.24 4.96
C PHE A 47 9.10 -6.92 4.88
N CYS A 48 8.63 -6.38 6.02
CA CYS A 48 7.97 -5.08 6.07
C CYS A 48 8.90 -3.94 5.60
N GLN A 49 10.16 -3.96 6.00
CA GLN A 49 11.15 -2.99 5.54
C GLN A 49 11.32 -3.07 4.01
N ALA A 50 11.42 -4.27 3.45
CA ALA A 50 11.51 -4.46 2.01
C ALA A 50 10.26 -3.92 1.28
N LEU A 51 9.06 -4.14 1.82
CA LEU A 51 7.82 -3.56 1.28
C LEU A 51 7.76 -2.03 1.34
N LEU A 52 8.59 -1.38 2.17
CA LEU A 52 8.64 0.07 2.30
C LEU A 52 9.77 0.72 1.51
N SER A 53 10.91 0.04 1.36
CA SER A 53 12.14 0.67 0.84
C SER A 53 12.78 -0.03 -0.36
N ASN A 54 12.25 -1.15 -0.85
CA ASN A 54 12.85 -1.85 -1.99
C ASN A 54 12.79 -0.98 -3.28
N PRO A 55 13.91 -0.77 -4.00
CA PRO A 55 13.93 0.12 -5.16
C PRO A 55 13.23 -0.43 -6.41
N SER A 56 12.75 -1.68 -6.40
CA SER A 56 12.12 -2.34 -7.55
C SER A 56 10.80 -1.71 -8.02
N ALA A 57 10.13 -0.95 -7.15
CA ALA A 57 8.95 -0.20 -7.51
C ALA A 57 8.74 0.98 -6.55
N PRO A 58 8.10 2.07 -7.03
CA PRO A 58 7.82 3.23 -6.19
C PRO A 58 6.85 2.93 -5.05
N GLU A 59 5.84 2.06 -5.25
CA GLU A 59 4.80 1.76 -4.26
C GLU A 59 4.86 0.35 -3.61
N PRO A 60 4.39 0.16 -2.36
CA PRO A 60 4.44 -1.13 -1.65
C PRO A 60 3.84 -2.30 -2.41
N VAL A 61 2.71 -2.08 -3.09
CA VAL A 61 2.05 -3.14 -3.87
C VAL A 61 2.90 -3.52 -5.10
N GLY A 62 3.48 -2.54 -5.78
CA GLY A 62 4.43 -2.77 -6.87
C GLY A 62 5.66 -3.54 -6.38
N ARG A 63 6.20 -3.18 -5.21
CA ARG A 63 7.33 -3.89 -4.59
C ARG A 63 6.98 -5.33 -4.26
N ALA A 64 5.82 -5.57 -3.65
CA ALA A 64 5.31 -6.90 -3.37
C ALA A 64 5.17 -7.75 -4.64
N MET A 65 4.66 -7.17 -5.74
CA MET A 65 4.60 -7.86 -7.04
C MET A 65 5.99 -8.25 -7.54
N SER A 66 6.93 -7.29 -7.55
CA SER A 66 8.31 -7.52 -8.00
C SER A 66 9.02 -8.58 -7.16
N MET A 67 8.85 -8.55 -5.84
CA MET A 67 9.42 -9.53 -4.91
C MET A 67 8.84 -10.93 -5.14
N ALA A 68 7.52 -11.04 -5.36
CA ALA A 68 6.85 -12.32 -5.57
C ALA A 68 7.13 -12.94 -6.96
N LYS A 69 7.66 -12.17 -7.91
CA LYS A 69 8.04 -12.53 -9.31
C LYS A 69 6.94 -13.12 -10.21
N GLN A 70 5.85 -13.65 -9.65
CA GLN A 70 4.74 -14.29 -10.36
C GLN A 70 3.37 -13.99 -9.71
N GLY A 71 3.28 -12.96 -8.86
CA GLY A 71 2.06 -12.60 -8.15
C GLY A 71 1.12 -11.71 -8.98
N SER A 72 -0.19 -11.97 -8.92
CA SER A 72 -1.19 -10.99 -9.35
C SER A 72 -1.16 -9.75 -8.44
N ARG A 73 -1.57 -8.58 -8.96
CA ARG A 73 -1.68 -7.36 -8.14
C ARG A 73 -2.61 -7.56 -6.94
N ALA A 74 -3.68 -8.35 -7.11
CA ALA A 74 -4.60 -8.69 -6.02
C ALA A 74 -3.90 -9.48 -4.90
N ALA A 75 -3.04 -10.45 -5.24
CA ALA A 75 -2.25 -11.18 -4.26
C ALA A 75 -1.23 -10.25 -3.57
N ALA A 76 -0.57 -9.38 -4.33
CA ALA A 76 0.36 -8.39 -3.79
C ALA A 76 -0.31 -7.39 -2.84
N ARG A 77 -1.54 -6.94 -3.13
CA ARG A 77 -2.33 -6.11 -2.21
C ARG A 77 -2.64 -6.84 -0.92
N ARG A 78 -3.06 -8.12 -0.98
CA ARG A 78 -3.30 -8.92 0.23
C ARG A 78 -2.01 -9.14 1.03
N LEU A 79 -0.89 -9.30 0.35
CA LEU A 79 0.42 -9.45 0.98
C LEU A 79 0.83 -8.16 1.70
N VAL A 80 0.65 -7.00 1.07
CA VAL A 80 0.84 -5.69 1.71
C VAL A 80 -0.09 -5.55 2.91
N ALA A 81 -1.38 -5.84 2.76
CA ALA A 81 -2.37 -5.75 3.84
C ALA A 81 -2.05 -6.67 5.03
N ALA A 82 -1.42 -7.81 4.78
CA ALA A 82 -1.07 -8.78 5.81
C ALA A 82 0.14 -8.34 6.65
N PHE A 83 0.96 -7.39 6.17
CA PHE A 83 2.24 -7.02 6.78
C PHE A 83 2.41 -5.52 7.06
N LEU A 84 1.68 -4.67 6.35
CA LEU A 84 1.64 -3.23 6.53
C LEU A 84 0.20 -2.79 6.84
N ASP A 85 0.07 -1.67 7.53
CA ASP A 85 -1.22 -1.08 7.87
C ASP A 85 -1.97 -0.58 6.61
N GLY A 86 -3.27 -0.31 6.76
CA GLY A 86 -4.15 0.11 5.66
C GLY A 86 -3.66 1.32 4.85
N ASP A 87 -2.87 2.20 5.46
CA ASP A 87 -2.27 3.37 4.80
C ASP A 87 -1.39 2.99 3.60
N ALA A 88 -0.73 1.83 3.65
CA ALA A 88 0.11 1.34 2.55
C ALA A 88 -0.72 0.94 1.31
N LEU A 89 -1.98 0.57 1.50
CA LEU A 89 -2.92 0.30 0.39
C LEU A 89 -3.48 1.59 -0.20
N GLY A 90 -3.60 2.64 0.61
CA GLY A 90 -4.06 3.96 0.16
C GLY A 90 -3.20 4.54 -0.97
N TRP A 91 -1.90 4.21 -1.01
CA TRP A 91 -1.02 4.52 -2.14
C TRP A 91 -1.49 3.86 -3.44
N ASP A 92 -1.73 2.56 -3.43
CA ASP A 92 -2.13 1.84 -4.65
C ASP A 92 -3.50 2.32 -5.14
N ASP A 93 -4.43 2.59 -4.23
CA ASP A 93 -5.73 3.17 -4.56
C ASP A 93 -5.60 4.58 -5.16
N LEU A 94 -4.61 5.35 -4.71
CA LEU A 94 -4.31 6.66 -5.27
C LEU A 94 -3.73 6.56 -6.69
N VAL A 95 -2.85 5.59 -6.93
CA VAL A 95 -2.32 5.28 -8.27
C VAL A 95 -3.43 4.83 -9.22
N ASP A 96 -4.29 3.92 -8.77
CA ASP A 96 -5.43 3.45 -9.56
C ASP A 96 -6.35 4.59 -9.97
N ARG A 97 -6.67 5.49 -9.04
CA ARG A 97 -7.49 6.68 -9.32
C ARG A 97 -6.81 7.61 -10.31
N ALA A 98 -5.54 7.94 -10.09
CA ALA A 98 -4.79 8.79 -11.00
C ALA A 98 -4.70 8.21 -12.42
N ALA A 99 -4.57 6.89 -12.56
CA ALA A 99 -4.54 6.20 -13.85
C ALA A 99 -5.88 6.23 -14.61
N THR A 100 -6.99 6.62 -13.98
CA THR A 100 -8.28 6.81 -14.67
C THR A 100 -8.37 8.15 -15.40
N VAL A 101 -7.47 9.09 -15.10
CA VAL A 101 -7.43 10.40 -15.75
C VAL A 101 -6.89 10.25 -17.17
N LYS A 102 -7.57 10.85 -18.14
CA LYS A 102 -7.21 10.70 -19.55
C LYS A 102 -5.77 11.17 -19.80
N GLY A 103 -4.96 10.29 -20.37
CA GLY A 103 -3.56 10.56 -20.68
C GLY A 103 -2.58 10.29 -19.55
N LEU A 104 -3.03 9.78 -18.39
CA LEU A 104 -2.16 9.19 -17.38
C LEU A 104 -2.19 7.67 -17.50
N THR A 105 -1.02 7.06 -17.70
CA THR A 105 -0.86 5.62 -17.58
C THR A 105 -0.67 5.27 -16.11
N ARG A 106 -0.76 3.98 -15.75
CA ARG A 106 -0.46 3.54 -14.38
C ARG A 106 0.96 3.93 -13.96
N ASP A 107 1.93 3.83 -14.87
CA ASP A 107 3.34 4.14 -14.56
C ASP A 107 3.56 5.64 -14.32
N SER A 108 2.93 6.51 -15.13
CA SER A 108 3.00 7.95 -14.89
C SER A 108 2.21 8.36 -13.65
N ALA A 109 1.06 7.74 -13.39
CA ALA A 109 0.30 7.91 -12.16
C ALA A 109 1.11 7.47 -10.93
N SER A 110 1.80 6.32 -10.99
CA SER A 110 2.65 5.85 -9.89
C SER A 110 3.83 6.78 -9.65
N SER A 111 4.48 7.23 -10.73
CA SER A 111 5.56 8.22 -10.65
C SER A 111 5.08 9.51 -9.98
N LEU A 112 3.95 10.05 -10.42
CA LEU A 112 3.32 11.24 -9.84
C LEU A 112 3.04 11.05 -8.34
N VAL A 113 2.32 9.98 -7.99
CA VAL A 113 1.97 9.67 -6.60
C VAL A 113 3.23 9.51 -5.73
N SER A 114 4.27 8.87 -6.26
CA SER A 114 5.54 8.69 -5.57
C SER A 114 6.26 10.00 -5.25
N SER A 115 6.17 11.03 -6.13
CA SER A 115 6.72 12.36 -5.87
C SER A 115 6.12 13.03 -4.63
N PHE A 116 4.89 12.67 -4.28
CA PHE A 116 4.20 13.14 -3.07
C PHE A 116 4.27 12.16 -1.92
N LYS A 117 5.10 11.11 -2.03
CA LYS A 117 5.15 9.98 -1.10
C LYS A 117 3.73 9.46 -0.84
N GLY A 118 2.94 9.40 -1.91
CA GLY A 118 1.50 9.11 -2.02
C GLY A 118 0.62 9.60 -0.88
N SER A 119 0.97 10.75 -0.32
CA SER A 119 0.08 11.51 0.53
C SER A 119 -1.02 12.11 -0.34
N THR A 120 -2.27 11.71 -0.08
CA THR A 120 -3.44 12.26 -0.78
C THR A 120 -3.55 13.77 -0.55
N ASP A 121 -3.26 14.24 0.66
CA ASP A 121 -3.36 15.67 1.00
C ASP A 121 -2.32 16.52 0.25
N LYS A 122 -1.05 16.08 0.21
CA LYS A 122 0.00 16.80 -0.52
C LYS A 122 -0.25 16.81 -2.02
N LEU A 123 -0.73 15.70 -2.57
CA LEU A 123 -1.12 15.63 -3.98
C LEU A 123 -2.29 16.58 -4.26
N GLN A 124 -3.30 16.61 -3.39
CA GLN A 124 -4.45 17.50 -3.52
C GLN A 124 -4.03 18.98 -3.50
N GLU A 125 -3.16 19.37 -2.57
CA GLU A 125 -2.62 20.73 -2.49
C GLU A 125 -1.89 21.12 -3.79
N ALA A 126 -1.04 20.23 -4.31
CA ALA A 126 -0.31 20.47 -5.55
C ALA A 126 -1.23 20.59 -6.78
N LEU A 127 -2.27 19.76 -6.85
CA LEU A 127 -3.28 19.85 -7.90
C LEU A 127 -4.06 21.17 -7.84
N GLN A 128 -4.44 21.63 -6.64
CA GLN A 128 -5.11 22.91 -6.46
C GLN A 128 -4.27 24.08 -6.97
N GLN A 129 -2.95 24.05 -6.75
CA GLN A 129 -2.03 25.05 -7.29
C GLN A 129 -1.95 25.01 -8.82
N ASP A 130 -1.94 23.82 -9.41
CA ASP A 130 -1.96 23.68 -10.88
C ASP A 130 -3.26 24.21 -11.51
N VAL A 131 -4.40 24.04 -10.83
CA VAL A 131 -5.68 24.60 -11.29
C VAL A 131 -5.75 26.11 -11.10
N ALA A 132 -5.31 26.61 -9.94
CA ALA A 132 -5.38 28.03 -9.59
C ALA A 132 -4.52 28.93 -10.51
N SER A 133 -3.59 28.35 -11.29
CA SER A 133 -2.73 29.06 -12.24
C SER A 133 -1.95 30.23 -11.60
N GLN A 134 -1.72 30.19 -10.28
CA GLN A 134 -0.95 31.22 -9.59
C GLN A 134 0.54 30.90 -9.67
N GLU A 135 1.37 31.94 -9.82
CA GLU A 135 2.84 31.88 -9.64
C GLU A 135 3.15 31.76 -8.14
N THR A 136 2.70 30.66 -7.52
CA THR A 136 2.98 30.37 -6.12
C THR A 136 4.17 29.43 -6.01
N HIS A 137 5.09 29.71 -5.08
CA HIS A 137 6.28 28.91 -4.75
C HIS A 137 5.98 27.54 -4.10
N GLY A 138 4.80 26.97 -4.33
CA GLY A 138 4.38 25.69 -3.74
C GLY A 138 4.65 24.48 -4.63
N PRO A 139 4.45 23.26 -4.10
CA PRO A 139 4.66 22.02 -4.85
C PRO A 139 3.62 21.88 -5.98
N ARG A 140 4.07 21.55 -7.19
CA ARG A 140 3.22 21.38 -8.38
C ARG A 140 3.31 19.96 -8.92
N THR A 141 2.23 19.48 -9.54
CA THR A 141 2.21 18.15 -10.18
C THR A 141 2.76 18.19 -11.61
N GLY A 142 2.70 19.37 -12.26
CA GLY A 142 3.08 19.52 -13.67
C GLY A 142 2.06 18.96 -14.65
N LEU A 143 0.88 18.52 -14.16
CA LEU A 143 -0.23 18.12 -15.00
C LEU A 143 -0.84 19.32 -15.72
N ARG A 144 -1.41 19.08 -16.91
CA ARG A 144 -2.20 20.10 -17.59
C ARG A 144 -3.47 20.37 -16.79
N ARG A 145 -3.94 21.61 -16.77
CA ARG A 145 -5.11 22.05 -16.00
C ARG A 145 -6.32 21.10 -16.10
N PRO A 146 -6.76 20.62 -17.29
CA PRO A 146 -7.90 19.70 -17.37
C PRO A 146 -7.65 18.35 -16.65
N GLN A 147 -6.42 17.84 -16.68
CA GLN A 147 -6.04 16.61 -15.97
C GLN A 147 -5.97 16.85 -14.46
N ALA A 148 -5.44 17.99 -14.05
CA ALA A 148 -5.36 18.38 -12.65
C ALA A 148 -6.76 18.55 -12.03
N GLU A 149 -7.67 19.21 -12.74
CA GLU A 149 -9.08 19.38 -12.35
C GLU A 149 -9.78 18.03 -12.21
N GLN A 150 -9.63 17.15 -13.20
CA GLN A 150 -10.24 15.81 -13.18
C GLN A 150 -9.73 14.97 -12.00
N LEU A 151 -8.41 14.95 -11.77
CA LEU A 151 -7.84 14.21 -10.64
C LEU A 151 -8.29 14.79 -9.30
N LEU A 152 -8.27 16.12 -9.15
CA LEU A 152 -8.70 16.80 -7.94
C LEU A 152 -10.15 16.47 -7.59
N GLN A 153 -11.04 16.46 -8.58
CA GLN A 153 -12.43 16.07 -8.39
C GLN A 153 -12.56 14.62 -7.88
N LEU A 154 -11.85 13.68 -8.50
CA LEU A 154 -11.86 12.28 -8.06
C LEU A 154 -11.42 12.11 -6.60
N LEU A 155 -10.39 12.86 -6.17
CA LEU A 155 -9.90 12.81 -4.78
C LEU A 155 -10.92 13.35 -3.78
N VAL A 156 -11.59 14.46 -4.11
CA VAL A 156 -12.61 15.10 -3.26
C VAL A 156 -13.85 14.20 -3.11
N GLU A 157 -14.30 13.58 -4.20
CA GLU A 157 -15.46 12.68 -4.18
C GLU A 157 -15.24 11.47 -3.27
N THR A 158 -14.01 10.92 -3.23
CA THR A 158 -13.67 9.82 -2.30
C THR A 158 -13.71 10.24 -0.84
N LYS A 159 -13.15 11.41 -0.47
CA LYS A 159 -13.21 11.90 0.92
C LYS A 159 -14.65 12.04 1.42
N GLN A 160 -15.57 12.43 0.55
CA GLN A 160 -17.00 12.53 0.90
C GLN A 160 -17.67 11.16 1.06
N LYS A 161 -17.30 10.17 0.24
CA LYS A 161 -17.78 8.78 0.37
C LYS A 161 -17.26 8.11 1.64
N ASP A 162 -15.97 8.27 1.96
CA ASP A 162 -15.38 7.69 3.16
C ASP A 162 -15.97 8.32 4.44
N LYS A 163 -16.24 9.63 4.42
CA LYS A 163 -16.93 10.33 5.53
C LYS A 163 -18.38 9.87 5.70
N LYS A 164 -19.10 9.60 4.60
CA LYS A 164 -20.47 9.04 4.65
C LYS A 164 -20.49 7.59 5.17
N ASN A 165 -19.55 6.76 4.72
CA ASN A 165 -19.45 5.37 5.15
C ASN A 165 -19.07 5.27 6.63
N ASN A 166 -18.12 6.08 7.10
CA ASN A 166 -17.76 6.12 8.53
C ASN A 166 -18.94 6.61 9.39
N ASN A 167 -19.71 7.63 8.97
CA ASN A 167 -20.91 8.05 9.72
C ASN A 167 -22.00 6.97 9.78
N THR A 168 -22.10 6.11 8.75
CA THR A 168 -23.06 5.00 8.73
C THR A 168 -22.60 3.87 9.65
N GLN A 169 -21.29 3.62 9.72
CA GLN A 169 -20.69 2.57 10.55
C GLN A 169 -20.68 2.95 12.04
N THR A 170 -20.49 4.23 12.39
CA THR A 170 -20.64 4.71 13.78
C THR A 170 -22.10 4.63 14.25
N ASN A 171 -23.08 4.88 13.36
CA ASN A 171 -24.49 4.71 13.69
C ASN A 171 -24.89 3.23 13.87
N ASN A 172 -24.28 2.30 13.11
CA ASN A 172 -24.54 0.87 13.28
C ASN A 172 -23.85 0.28 14.52
N ASN A 173 -22.70 0.79 14.94
CA ASN A 173 -22.04 0.37 16.19
C ASN A 173 -22.75 0.86 17.47
N ASN A 174 -23.64 1.84 17.37
CA ASN A 174 -24.47 2.28 18.50
C ASN A 174 -25.78 1.47 18.64
N ILE A 175 -26.11 0.60 17.68
CA ILE A 175 -27.31 -0.25 17.73
C ILE A 175 -27.00 -1.64 18.32
N ASN A 176 -25.74 -2.06 18.37
CA ASN A 176 -25.31 -3.35 18.92
C ASN A 176 -24.71 -3.29 20.34
N LYS A 177 -25.03 -2.25 21.13
CA LYS A 177 -24.63 -2.20 22.55
C LYS A 177 -25.63 -2.83 23.53
N TYR A 178 -26.63 -3.55 23.02
CA TYR A 178 -27.57 -4.35 23.80
C TYR A 178 -27.75 -5.73 23.17
N CYS A 179 -26.79 -6.63 23.37
CA CYS A 179 -27.00 -8.08 23.38
C CYS A 179 -25.75 -8.75 23.97
N TYR A 180 -25.87 -9.08 25.26
CA TYR A 180 -25.06 -9.98 26.11
C TYR A 180 -23.56 -9.68 26.28
#